data_AF-A0A538CFS8-F1
#
_entry.id   AF-A0A538CFS8-F1
#
_cell.length_a   1.000
_cell.length_b   1.000
_cell.length_c   1.000
_cell.angle_alpha   90.00
_cell.angle_beta   90.00
_cell.angle_gamma   90.00
#
_symmetry.space_group_name_H-M   'P 1'
#
loop_
_entity.id
_entity.type
_entity.pdbx_description
1 polymer ?
#
loop_
_entity_poly.entity_id
_entity_poly.type
_entity_poly.pdbx_seq_one_letter_code
_entity_poly.pdbx_strand_id
1 'polypeptide(L)'
;MCFARAAFALHLGQSREPGSEDSGERPPASSQGYGSQSRPDRSFGKDFVDVTPTAPLVGRADVLAARETIGGRVHRTPTLTSASLAREVGVPVYLKAELLQRTGSFKPRGVLNKLASLTAEEKSRGVIGISAGNHAQALAY
;
A
#
# COMPACT_ATOMS: atom_id res chain seq x y z
N MET A 1 -6.46 -15.28 -24.43
CA MET A 1 -5.22 -15.05 -23.66
C MET A 1 -4.95 -13.55 -23.68
N CYS A 2 -5.47 -12.79 -22.71
CA CYS A 2 -5.29 -11.34 -22.63
C CYS A 2 -4.15 -11.01 -21.67
N PHE A 3 -3.16 -10.27 -22.20
CA PHE A 3 -1.97 -9.78 -21.52
C PHE A 3 -2.30 -8.69 -20.50
N ALA A 4 -1.99 -8.92 -19.22
CA ALA A 4 -1.79 -7.85 -18.25
C ALA A 4 -0.40 -7.24 -18.47
N ARG A 5 -0.29 -6.14 -19.21
CA ARG A 5 0.94 -5.32 -19.25
C ARG A 5 0.96 -4.43 -18.01
N ALA A 6 1.67 -4.87 -16.97
CA ALA A 6 2.19 -3.96 -15.95
C ALA A 6 3.30 -3.10 -16.58
N ALA A 7 3.05 -1.82 -16.80
CA ALA A 7 4.07 -0.88 -17.24
C ALA A 7 4.90 -0.45 -16.01
N PHE A 8 6.05 -1.10 -15.83
CA PHE A 8 7.10 -0.68 -14.90
C PHE A 8 8.19 -0.01 -15.73
N ALA A 9 8.23 1.33 -15.74
CA ALA A 9 9.30 2.09 -16.39
C ALA A 9 10.42 2.35 -15.37
N LEU A 10 11.41 1.46 -15.36
CA LEU A 10 12.75 1.74 -14.84
C LEU A 10 13.46 2.64 -15.86
N HIS A 11 13.71 3.90 -15.51
CA HIS A 11 14.60 4.77 -16.26
C HIS A 11 15.89 4.92 -15.45
N LEU A 12 16.86 4.04 -15.71
CA LEU A 12 18.23 4.19 -15.23
C LEU A 12 19.15 4.49 -16.41
N GLY A 13 19.95 5.56 -16.25
CA GLY A 13 21.27 5.66 -16.84
C GLY A 13 21.41 6.57 -18.06
N GLN A 14 21.66 7.86 -17.83
CA GLN A 14 22.63 8.59 -18.62
C GLN A 14 23.60 9.33 -17.71
N SER A 15 24.87 8.94 -17.80
CA SER A 15 26.03 9.54 -17.17
C SER A 15 26.25 10.96 -17.71
N ARG A 16 26.50 11.94 -16.83
CA ARG A 16 27.12 13.22 -17.19
C ARG A 16 28.40 13.39 -16.37
N GLU A 17 29.49 13.62 -17.11
CA GLU A 17 30.83 13.97 -16.64
C GLU A 17 30.84 15.32 -15.88
N PRO A 18 31.85 15.56 -15.00
CA PRO A 18 31.90 16.71 -14.11
C PRO A 18 32.47 17.94 -14.84
N GLY A 19 31.77 19.08 -14.77
CA GLY A 19 32.19 20.33 -15.39
C GLY A 19 31.79 21.56 -14.59
N SER A 20 32.82 22.25 -14.09
CA SER A 20 32.93 23.63 -13.59
C SER A 20 31.98 24.10 -12.48
N GLU A 21 32.57 24.34 -11.30
CA GLU A 21 32.04 25.14 -10.20
C GLU A 21 31.68 26.55 -10.70
N ASP A 22 30.38 26.83 -10.83
CA ASP A 22 29.87 28.19 -10.96
C ASP A 22 29.65 28.76 -9.56
N SER A 23 30.60 29.57 -9.11
CA SER A 23 30.54 30.38 -7.90
C SER A 23 29.54 31.53 -8.11
N GLY A 24 28.26 31.19 -8.22
CA GLY A 24 27.13 32.12 -8.26
C GLY A 24 26.51 32.24 -6.88
N GLU A 25 26.72 33.39 -6.24
CA GLU A 25 26.19 33.73 -4.93
C GLU A 25 24.66 33.62 -4.89
N ARG A 26 24.13 32.83 -3.93
CA ARG A 26 22.70 32.61 -3.76
C ARG A 26 22.04 33.92 -3.31
N PRO A 27 21.07 34.49 -4.04
CA PRO A 27 20.39 35.70 -3.56
C PRO A 27 19.58 35.38 -2.29
N PRO A 28 19.52 36.31 -1.31
CA PRO A 28 18.76 36.10 -0.09
C PRO A 28 17.27 35.93 -0.40
N ALA A 29 16.63 34.99 0.28
CA ALA A 29 15.20 34.73 0.18
C ALA A 29 14.43 36.03 0.46
N SER A 30 13.76 36.56 -0.56
CA SER A 30 12.83 37.67 -0.39
C SER A 30 11.72 37.22 0.54
N SER A 31 11.60 37.86 1.70
CA SER A 31 10.48 37.74 2.60
C SER A 31 9.26 38.44 1.98
N GLN A 32 8.75 37.93 0.87
CA GLN A 32 7.42 38.29 0.40
C GLN A 32 6.43 37.54 1.28
N GLY A 33 5.83 38.30 2.21
CA GLY A 33 4.82 37.81 3.14
C GLY A 33 3.73 37.07 2.40
N TYR A 34 3.49 35.84 2.81
CA TYR A 34 2.34 35.06 2.37
C TYR A 34 1.09 35.76 2.90
N GLY A 35 0.41 36.50 2.03
CA GLY A 35 -0.81 37.20 2.37
C GLY A 35 -1.79 36.25 3.06
N SER A 36 -2.35 36.68 4.19
CA SER A 36 -3.44 35.99 4.87
C SER A 36 -4.71 36.08 4.02
N GLN A 37 -4.76 35.35 2.92
CA GLN A 37 -6.02 35.12 2.22
C GLN A 37 -6.86 34.25 3.14
N SER A 38 -7.96 34.82 3.63
CA SER A 38 -8.99 34.12 4.37
C SER A 38 -9.38 32.88 3.58
N ARG A 39 -9.14 31.71 4.17
CA ARG A 39 -9.55 30.43 3.59
C ARG A 39 -11.06 30.52 3.37
N PRO A 40 -11.57 30.22 2.16
CA PRO A 40 -13.01 30.16 1.95
C PRO A 40 -13.60 29.14 2.94
N ASP A 41 -14.74 29.51 3.54
CA ASP A 41 -15.48 28.66 4.47
C ASP A 41 -15.74 27.30 3.81
N ARG A 42 -14.97 26.28 4.22
CA ARG A 42 -15.22 24.90 3.84
C ARG A 42 -16.32 24.37 4.73
N SER A 43 -17.53 24.89 4.54
CA SER A 43 -18.73 24.17 4.93
C SER A 43 -18.81 22.93 4.03
N PHE A 44 -18.14 21.86 4.46
CA PHE A 44 -18.41 20.53 3.94
C PHE A 44 -19.90 20.29 4.14
N GLY A 45 -20.65 20.17 3.03
CA GLY A 45 -22.08 19.94 3.05
C GLY A 45 -22.42 18.84 4.06
N LYS A 46 -23.35 19.14 4.96
CA LYS A 46 -23.74 18.29 6.09
C LYS A 46 -24.58 17.07 5.67
N ASP A 47 -24.60 16.76 4.38
CA ASP A 47 -25.35 15.65 3.82
C ASP A 47 -24.52 14.36 3.95
N PHE A 48 -24.22 13.98 5.20
CA PHE A 48 -23.73 12.64 5.51
C PHE A 48 -24.90 11.68 5.33
N VAL A 49 -24.96 11.06 4.16
CA VAL A 49 -25.80 9.88 3.95
C VAL A 49 -25.33 8.81 4.93
N ASP A 50 -26.25 8.27 5.72
CA ASP A 50 -25.97 7.13 6.60
C ASP A 50 -25.62 5.92 5.74
N VAL A 51 -24.32 5.65 5.60
CA VAL A 51 -23.81 4.43 4.97
C VAL A 51 -23.67 3.37 6.04
N THR A 52 -24.80 2.91 6.59
CA THR A 52 -24.80 1.72 7.44
C THR A 52 -24.38 0.51 6.59
N PRO A 53 -23.29 -0.19 6.92
CA PRO A 53 -22.85 -1.35 6.16
C PRO A 53 -23.94 -2.43 6.17
N THR A 54 -24.48 -2.78 5.00
CA THR A 54 -25.53 -3.79 4.85
C THR A 54 -24.98 -5.22 4.98
N ALA A 55 -23.67 -5.40 4.85
CA ALA A 55 -23.01 -6.69 5.00
C ALA A 55 -22.61 -6.95 6.46
N PRO A 56 -22.69 -8.21 6.94
CA PRO A 56 -22.23 -8.56 8.27
C PRO A 56 -20.74 -8.24 8.43
N LEU A 57 -20.37 -7.79 9.63
CA LEU A 57 -18.97 -7.49 9.97
C LEU A 57 -18.12 -8.77 9.90
N VAL A 58 -16.87 -8.60 9.45
CA VAL A 58 -15.89 -9.68 9.39
C VAL A 58 -15.61 -10.21 10.80
N GLY A 59 -15.87 -11.49 11.01
CA GLY A 59 -15.66 -12.19 12.26
C GLY A 59 -14.43 -13.10 12.26
N ARG A 60 -14.18 -13.73 13.41
CA ARG A 60 -13.11 -14.72 13.57
C ARG A 60 -13.23 -15.90 12.59
N ALA A 61 -14.46 -16.33 12.32
CA ALA A 61 -14.72 -17.46 11.41
C ALA A 61 -14.21 -17.16 10.00
N ASP A 62 -14.40 -15.94 9.50
CA ASP A 62 -13.93 -15.52 8.18
C ASP A 62 -12.39 -15.55 8.08
N VAL A 63 -11.70 -15.13 9.14
CA VAL A 63 -10.23 -15.18 9.20
C VAL A 63 -9.72 -16.63 9.19
N LEU A 64 -10.40 -17.53 9.88
CA LEU A 64 -10.05 -18.96 9.87
C LEU A 64 -10.34 -19.60 8.51
N ALA A 65 -11.47 -19.29 7.88
CA ALA A 65 -11.77 -19.74 6.53
C ALA A 65 -10.71 -19.22 5.54
N ALA A 66 -10.35 -17.94 5.63
CA ALA A 66 -9.30 -17.37 4.80
C ALA A 66 -7.94 -18.07 4.99
N ARG A 67 -7.59 -18.47 6.22
CA ARG A 67 -6.36 -19.21 6.52
C ARG A 67 -6.29 -20.52 5.74
N GLU A 68 -7.39 -21.27 5.69
CA GLU A 68 -7.46 -22.52 4.92
C GLU A 68 -7.39 -22.23 3.43
N THR A 69 -8.17 -21.27 2.93
CA THR A 69 -8.23 -20.89 1.51
C THR A 69 -6.87 -20.51 0.92
N ILE A 70 -6.05 -19.75 1.66
CA ILE A 70 -4.75 -19.27 1.18
C ILE A 70 -3.58 -20.13 1.64
N GLY A 71 -3.84 -21.22 2.35
CA GLY A 71 -2.84 -22.16 2.83
C GLY A 71 -1.94 -22.66 1.70
N GLY A 72 -0.63 -22.70 1.93
CA GLY A 72 0.37 -23.10 0.93
C GLY A 72 0.63 -22.08 -0.20
N ARG A 73 -0.25 -21.10 -0.41
CA ARG A 73 -0.08 -20.06 -1.44
C ARG A 73 0.64 -18.82 -0.94
N VAL A 74 0.67 -18.61 0.37
CA VAL A 74 1.37 -17.48 1.03
C VAL A 74 2.43 -17.99 2.00
N HIS A 75 3.48 -17.20 2.23
CA HIS A 75 4.49 -17.52 3.22
C HIS A 75 3.95 -17.41 4.64
N ARG A 76 4.35 -18.36 5.50
CA ARG A 76 4.35 -18.17 6.94
C ARG A 76 5.56 -17.31 7.29
N THR A 77 5.36 -16.00 7.22
CA THR A 77 6.39 -15.00 7.52
C THR A 77 6.89 -15.13 8.96
N PRO A 78 8.17 -14.84 9.24
CA PRO A 78 8.70 -14.93 10.60
C PRO A 78 8.13 -13.83 11.49
N THR A 79 8.16 -14.08 12.80
CA THR A 79 7.98 -13.07 13.83
C THR A 79 9.34 -12.80 14.44
N LEU A 80 9.86 -11.59 14.24
CA LEU A 80 11.17 -11.17 14.72
C LEU A 80 11.05 -10.49 16.08
N THR A 81 12.13 -10.46 16.85
CA THR A 81 12.24 -9.65 18.08
C THR A 81 13.13 -8.45 17.82
N SER A 82 12.95 -7.38 18.60
CA SER A 82 13.82 -6.21 18.56
C SER A 82 14.24 -5.80 19.97
N ALA A 83 15.51 -6.01 20.30
CA ALA A 83 16.07 -5.64 21.60
C ALA A 83 16.08 -4.11 21.80
N SER A 84 16.38 -3.35 20.75
CA SER A 84 16.37 -1.88 20.82
C SER A 84 14.97 -1.34 21.09
N LEU A 85 13.96 -1.80 20.36
CA LEU A 85 12.57 -1.38 20.59
C LEU A 85 12.06 -1.87 21.94
N ALA A 86 12.44 -3.08 22.36
CA ALA A 86 12.05 -3.59 23.67
C ALA A 86 12.60 -2.73 24.81
N ARG A 87 13.85 -2.24 24.71
CA ARG A 87 14.42 -1.29 25.68
C ARG A 87 13.71 0.06 25.67
N GLU A 88 13.35 0.55 24.49
CA GLU A 88 12.67 1.85 24.33
C GLU A 88 11.24 1.82 24.89
N VAL A 89 10.49 0.76 24.64
CA VAL A 89 9.08 0.63 25.08
C VAL A 89 8.97 0.03 26.49
N GLY A 90 10.02 -0.62 27.00
CA GLY A 90 10.05 -1.25 28.32
C GLY A 90 9.36 -2.61 28.41
N VAL A 91 8.97 -3.21 27.27
CA VAL A 91 8.34 -4.54 27.18
C VAL A 91 8.86 -5.31 25.95
N PRO A 92 8.76 -6.65 25.89
CA PRO A 92 9.13 -7.40 24.70
C PRO A 92 8.35 -6.96 23.45
N VAL A 93 9.07 -6.63 22.37
CA VAL A 93 8.49 -6.23 21.08
C VAL A 93 8.70 -7.32 20.04
N TYR A 94 7.61 -7.70 19.38
CA TYR A 94 7.57 -8.69 18.31
C TYR A 94 7.10 -8.06 17.00
N LEU A 95 7.82 -8.29 15.91
CA LEU A 95 7.56 -7.73 14.59
C LEU A 95 7.15 -8.85 13.63
N LYS A 96 5.92 -8.78 13.12
CA LYS A 96 5.47 -9.69 12.09
C LYS A 96 6.00 -9.24 10.72
N ALA A 97 6.99 -9.95 10.18
CA ALA A 97 7.74 -9.52 9.00
C ALA A 97 6.98 -9.76 7.67
N GLU A 98 5.84 -9.10 7.48
CA GLU A 98 5.06 -9.19 6.24
C GLU A 98 5.76 -8.57 5.03
N LEU A 99 6.82 -7.78 5.22
CA LEU A 99 7.69 -7.35 4.13
C LEU A 99 8.40 -8.53 3.42
N LEU A 100 8.47 -9.72 4.05
CA LEU A 100 9.03 -10.94 3.49
C LEU A 100 7.97 -11.87 2.87
N GLN A 101 6.73 -11.41 2.80
CA GLN A 101 5.69 -12.10 2.05
C GLN A 101 5.97 -11.98 0.54
N ARG A 102 5.30 -12.82 -0.26
CA ARG A 102 5.19 -12.59 -1.70
C ARG A 102 4.83 -11.12 -1.98
N THR A 103 5.37 -10.58 -3.07
CA THR A 103 5.19 -9.17 -3.47
C THR A 103 5.58 -8.12 -2.40
N GLY A 104 6.41 -8.50 -1.42
CA GLY A 104 6.99 -7.55 -0.45
C GLY A 104 6.03 -6.94 0.57
N SER A 105 4.81 -7.47 0.72
CA SER A 105 3.83 -6.95 1.70
C SER A 105 2.75 -7.98 2.04
N PHE A 106 1.90 -7.68 3.03
CA PHE A 106 0.79 -8.56 3.42
C PHE A 106 -0.34 -8.70 2.38
N LYS A 107 -0.35 -7.85 1.33
CA LYS A 107 -1.50 -7.69 0.42
C LYS A 107 -1.91 -8.96 -0.35
N PRO A 108 -1.00 -9.88 -0.74
CA PRO A 108 -1.40 -11.12 -1.40
C PRO A 108 -2.36 -11.98 -0.57
N ARG A 109 -2.32 -11.90 0.76
CA ARG A 109 -3.23 -12.67 1.62
C ARG A 109 -4.69 -12.35 1.32
N GLY A 110 -5.03 -11.06 1.27
CA GLY A 110 -6.40 -10.60 1.00
C GLY A 110 -6.79 -10.79 -0.46
N VAL A 111 -5.86 -10.49 -1.39
CA VAL A 111 -6.09 -10.65 -2.83
C VAL A 111 -6.40 -12.11 -3.15
N LEU A 112 -5.54 -13.04 -2.75
CA LEU A 112 -5.73 -14.47 -3.05
C LEU A 112 -7.02 -15.00 -2.43
N ASN A 113 -7.36 -14.57 -1.21
CA ASN A 113 -8.62 -14.95 -0.58
C ASN A 113 -9.83 -14.45 -1.38
N LYS A 114 -9.81 -13.19 -1.83
CA LYS A 114 -10.91 -12.62 -2.62
C LYS A 114 -11.01 -13.28 -4.00
N LEU A 115 -9.90 -13.48 -4.70
CA LEU A 115 -9.90 -14.14 -6.01
C LEU A 115 -10.36 -15.60 -5.90
N ALA A 116 -10.02 -16.28 -4.81
CA ALA A 116 -10.50 -17.64 -4.54
C ALA A 116 -12.02 -17.69 -4.35
N SER A 117 -12.62 -16.65 -3.75
CA SER A 117 -14.07 -16.59 -3.50
C SER A 117 -14.91 -16.30 -4.75
N LEU A 118 -14.29 -15.92 -5.87
CA LEU A 118 -15.03 -15.61 -7.10
C LEU A 118 -15.56 -16.88 -7.77
N THR A 119 -16.77 -16.81 -8.31
CA THR A 119 -17.34 -17.88 -9.14
C THR A 119 -16.58 -18.03 -10.46
N ALA A 120 -16.85 -19.11 -11.21
CA ALA A 120 -16.23 -19.31 -12.52
C ALA A 120 -16.62 -18.20 -13.51
N GLU A 121 -17.89 -17.77 -13.47
CA GLU A 121 -18.44 -16.69 -14.30
C GLU A 121 -17.86 -15.32 -13.92
N GLU A 122 -17.58 -15.09 -12.64
CA GLU A 122 -16.89 -13.89 -12.18
C GLU A 122 -15.43 -13.87 -12.66
N LYS A 123 -14.73 -15.00 -12.54
CA LYS A 123 -13.33 -15.13 -12.99
C LYS A 123 -13.20 -14.95 -14.50
N SER A 124 -14.15 -15.43 -15.30
CA SER A 124 -14.09 -15.31 -16.76
C SER A 124 -14.21 -13.87 -17.26
N ARG A 125 -14.85 -12.98 -16.49
CA ARG A 125 -14.89 -11.53 -16.78
C ARG A 125 -13.57 -10.82 -16.46
N GLY A 126 -12.69 -11.46 -15.70
CA GLY A 126 -11.47 -10.85 -15.18
C GLY A 126 -11.72 -9.94 -13.99
N VAL A 127 -10.64 -9.36 -13.46
CA VAL A 127 -10.66 -8.48 -12.30
C VAL A 127 -9.90 -7.19 -12.59
N ILE A 128 -10.36 -6.10 -11.98
CA ILE A 128 -9.72 -4.78 -12.06
C ILE A 128 -9.51 -4.28 -10.63
N GLY A 129 -8.32 -3.76 -10.36
CA GLY A 129 -8.01 -3.06 -9.11
C GLY A 129 -7.21 -1.81 -9.42
N ILE A 130 -7.46 -0.74 -8.68
CA ILE A 130 -6.76 0.54 -8.83
C ILE A 130 -5.88 0.71 -7.61
N SER A 131 -4.56 0.71 -7.80
CA SER A 131 -3.59 0.96 -6.74
C SER A 131 -2.26 1.40 -7.34
N ALA A 132 -1.57 2.33 -6.68
CA ALA A 132 -0.25 2.81 -7.07
C ALA A 132 0.92 2.00 -6.46
N GLY A 133 0.67 0.82 -5.85
CA GLY A 133 1.72 0.10 -5.13
C GLY A 133 1.39 -1.34 -4.73
N ASN A 134 1.62 -1.69 -3.47
CA ASN A 134 1.59 -3.06 -2.94
C ASN A 134 0.35 -3.90 -3.34
N HIS A 135 -0.83 -3.28 -3.46
CA HIS A 135 -2.01 -4.02 -3.88
C HIS A 135 -2.01 -4.32 -5.38
N ALA A 136 -1.51 -3.42 -6.23
CA ALA A 136 -1.33 -3.70 -7.65
C ALA A 136 -0.34 -4.84 -7.88
N GLN A 137 0.79 -4.86 -7.15
CA GLN A 137 1.74 -5.96 -7.20
C GLN A 137 1.10 -7.28 -6.75
N ALA A 138 0.35 -7.25 -5.64
CA ALA A 138 -0.34 -8.43 -5.13
C ALA A 138 -1.44 -8.94 -6.07
N LEU A 139 -2.13 -8.06 -6.79
CA LEU A 139 -3.19 -8.43 -7.75
C LEU A 139 -2.63 -9.01 -9.06
N ALA A 140 -1.42 -8.59 -9.46
CA ALA A 140 -0.76 -9.06 -10.67
C ALA A 140 0.02 -10.39 -10.47
N TYR A 141 0.39 -10.72 -9.23
CA TYR A 141 1.10 -11.95 -8.84
C TYR A 141 0.22 -13.21 -8.93
#